data_AF-A0A549SH42-F1
#
_entry.id   AF-A0A549SH42-F1
#
_cell.length_a   1.000
_cell.length_b   1.000
_cell.length_c   1.000
_cell.angle_alpha   90.00
_cell.angle_beta   90.00
_cell.angle_gamma   90.00
#
_symmetry.space_group_name_H-M   'P 1'
#
loop_
_entity.id
_entity.type
_entity.pdbx_description
1 polymer ?
#
loop_
_entity_poly.entity_id
_entity_poly.type
_entity_poly.pdbx_seq_one_letter_code
_entity_poly.pdbx_strand_id
1 'polypeptide(L)'
;MNALKPILSKPWLWSWLAALATFIVTILFTGGASTFGLSQATLTFAAFSVLVGLGQMLVITLGPGNVDLSVPATITLSGTLALKFMDTQDALILPGLAIAIGI
;
A
#
# COMPACT_ATOMS: atom_id res chain seq x y z
N MET A 1 -30.60 22.21 -5.58
CA MET A 1 -30.08 20.83 -5.76
C MET A 1 -28.58 20.86 -5.46
N ASN A 2 -28.16 20.23 -4.36
CA ASN A 2 -26.81 20.42 -3.80
C ASN A 2 -25.75 19.72 -4.68
N ALA A 3 -24.94 20.52 -5.37
CA ALA A 3 -23.82 20.07 -6.21
C ALA A 3 -22.74 19.26 -5.44
N LEU A 4 -22.77 19.29 -4.10
CA LEU A 4 -21.83 18.57 -3.22
C LEU A 4 -22.14 17.07 -3.07
N LYS A 5 -23.40 16.67 -3.22
CA LYS A 5 -23.84 15.27 -3.06
C LYS A 5 -23.15 14.27 -4.00
N PRO A 6 -22.98 14.55 -5.31
CA PRO A 6 -22.34 13.61 -6.23
C PRO A 6 -20.81 13.49 -6.04
N ILE A 7 -20.17 14.47 -5.38
CA ILE A 7 -18.73 14.43 -5.09
C ILE A 7 -18.48 13.63 -3.82
N LEU A 8 -19.28 13.86 -2.78
CA LEU A 8 -19.18 13.15 -1.48
C LEU A 8 -19.54 11.66 -1.58
N SER A 9 -20.30 11.25 -2.60
CA SER A 9 -20.65 9.84 -2.81
C SER A 9 -19.53 9.01 -3.43
N LYS A 10 -18.43 9.61 -3.90
CA LYS A 10 -17.34 8.87 -4.54
C LYS A 10 -16.35 8.34 -3.49
N PRO A 11 -16.13 7.02 -3.39
CA PRO A 11 -15.28 6.43 -2.34
C PRO A 11 -13.83 6.93 -2.32
N TRP A 12 -13.25 7.22 -3.50
CA TRP A 12 -11.86 7.67 -3.62
C TRP A 12 -11.58 8.99 -2.87
N LEU A 13 -12.59 9.86 -2.72
CA LEU A 13 -12.45 11.12 -1.99
C LEU A 13 -12.11 10.89 -0.52
N TRP A 14 -12.73 9.88 0.09
CA TRP A 14 -12.52 9.55 1.49
C TRP A 14 -11.10 9.03 1.76
N SER A 15 -10.51 8.30 0.82
CA SER A 15 -9.10 7.86 0.92
C SER A 15 -8.13 9.04 0.90
N TRP A 16 -8.35 10.04 0.05
CA TRP A 16 -7.54 11.26 0.02
C TRP A 16 -7.68 12.08 1.29
N LEU A 17 -8.90 12.23 1.81
CA LEU A 17 -9.15 12.92 3.08
C LEU A 17 -8.47 12.21 4.24
N ALA A 18 -8.57 10.88 4.31
CA ALA A 18 -7.91 10.08 5.35
C ALA A 18 -6.39 10.21 5.28
N ALA A 19 -5.79 10.13 4.08
CA ALA A 19 -4.35 10.28 3.88
C ALA A 19 -3.84 11.68 4.27
N LEU A 20 -4.60 12.72 3.93
CA LEU A 20 -4.24 14.10 4.28
C LEU A 20 -4.39 14.35 5.79
N ALA A 21 -5.43 13.78 6.41
CA ALA A 21 -5.62 13.84 7.86
C ALA A 21 -4.48 13.14 8.62
N THR A 22 -4.09 11.92 8.22
CA THR A 22 -2.97 11.21 8.86
C THR A 22 -1.63 11.93 8.65
N PHE A 23 -1.41 12.52 7.47
CA PHE A 23 -0.23 13.34 7.21
C PHE A 23 -0.15 14.56 8.14
N ILE A 24 -1.25 15.31 8.30
CA ILE A 24 -1.31 16.47 9.20
C ILE A 24 -1.08 16.04 10.65
N VAL A 25 -1.75 14.98 11.12
CA VAL A 25 -1.57 14.47 12.48
C VAL A 25 -0.11 14.08 12.72
N THR A 26 0.53 13.45 11.74
CA THR A 26 1.94 13.06 11.84
C THR A 26 2.86 14.27 11.97
N ILE A 27 2.68 15.31 11.14
CA ILE A 27 3.47 16.55 11.21
C ILE A 27 3.31 17.25 12.56
N LEU A 28 2.07 17.36 13.05
CA LEU A 28 1.77 17.98 14.34
C LEU A 28 2.45 17.21 15.48
N PHE A 29 2.46 15.89 15.41
CA PHE A 29 3.08 15.04 16.43
C PHE A 29 4.61 15.08 16.40
N THR A 30 5.24 15.15 15.22
CA THR A 30 6.71 15.26 15.10
C THR A 30 7.24 16.70 15.23
N GLY A 31 6.37 17.69 15.48
CA GLY A 31 6.78 19.09 15.61
C GLY A 31 7.41 19.67 14.34
N GLY A 32 7.04 19.12 13.17
CA GLY A 32 7.62 19.51 11.87
C GLY A 32 9.01 18.93 11.59
N ALA A 33 9.61 18.20 12.54
CA ALA A 33 10.79 17.40 12.25
C ALA A 33 10.38 16.27 11.29
N SER A 34 11.06 16.18 10.15
CA SER A 34 10.86 15.17 9.10
C SER A 34 9.69 15.37 8.13
N THR A 35 9.01 16.53 8.08
CA THR A 35 7.93 16.77 7.08
C THR A 35 8.39 16.52 5.64
N PHE A 36 9.60 16.98 5.29
CA PHE A 36 10.14 16.80 3.94
C PHE A 36 10.54 15.34 3.65
N GLY A 37 11.29 14.70 4.57
CA GLY A 37 11.71 13.31 4.41
C GLY A 37 10.54 12.33 4.39
N LEU A 38 9.52 12.57 5.22
CA LEU A 38 8.30 11.77 5.26
C LEU A 38 7.50 11.93 3.96
N SER A 39 7.30 13.16 3.49
CA SER A 39 6.64 13.42 2.21
C SER A 39 7.37 12.75 1.05
N GLN A 40 8.70 12.86 1.01
CA GLN A 40 9.53 12.24 -0.02
C GLN A 40 9.38 10.72 -0.01
N ALA A 41 9.54 10.08 1.15
CA ALA A 41 9.42 8.62 1.26
C ALA A 41 8.01 8.13 0.88
N THR A 42 6.96 8.80 1.35
CA THR A 42 5.57 8.44 1.04
C THR A 42 5.25 8.63 -0.45
N LEU A 43 5.70 9.73 -1.07
CA LEU A 43 5.47 9.95 -2.50
C LEU A 43 6.24 8.96 -3.37
N THR A 44 7.48 8.61 -3.00
CA THR A 44 8.23 7.57 -3.68
C THR A 44 7.51 6.22 -3.60
N PHE A 45 7.06 5.82 -2.41
CA PHE A 45 6.30 4.60 -2.23
C PHE A 45 5.00 4.60 -3.04
N ALA A 46 4.26 5.72 -3.02
CA ALA A 46 3.03 5.89 -3.78
C ALA A 46 3.27 5.76 -5.29
N ALA A 47 4.33 6.38 -5.82
CA ALA A 47 4.69 6.27 -7.24
C ALA A 47 4.99 4.82 -7.63
N PHE A 48 5.74 4.08 -6.81
CA PHE A 48 5.98 2.66 -7.02
C PHE A 48 4.68 1.84 -6.97
N SER A 49 3.82 2.07 -5.97
CA SER A 49 2.54 1.35 -5.84
C SER A 49 1.62 1.60 -7.04
N VAL A 50 1.57 2.82 -7.57
CA VAL A 50 0.78 3.14 -8.77
C VAL A 50 1.35 2.42 -10.01
N LEU A 51 2.67 2.45 -10.21
CA LEU A 51 3.30 1.74 -11.33
C LEU A 51 3.03 0.24 -11.30
N VAL A 52 3.17 -0.38 -10.12
CA VAL A 52 2.88 -1.81 -9.92
C VAL A 52 1.40 -2.10 -10.16
N GLY A 53 0.50 -1.30 -9.57
CA GLY A 53 -0.95 -1.49 -9.73
C GLY A 53 -1.41 -1.34 -11.19
N LEU A 54 -0.88 -0.36 -11.92
CA LEU A 54 -1.15 -0.21 -13.35
C LEU A 54 -0.61 -1.40 -14.17
N GLY A 55 0.59 -1.89 -13.84
CA GLY A 55 1.16 -3.09 -14.46
C GLY A 55 0.26 -4.33 -14.25
N GLN A 56 -0.27 -4.50 -13.03
CA GLN A 56 -1.20 -5.59 -12.74
C GLN A 56 -2.51 -5.47 -13.50
N MET A 57 -3.09 -4.26 -13.58
CA MET A 57 -4.29 -4.01 -14.39
C MET A 57 -4.04 -4.32 -15.87
N LEU A 58 -2.86 -3.99 -16.42
CA LEU A 58 -2.50 -4.33 -17.79
C LEU A 58 -2.43 -5.86 -18.00
N VAL A 59 -1.77 -6.58 -17.09
CA VAL A 59 -1.68 -8.06 -17.13
C VAL A 59 -3.08 -8.69 -17.14
N ILE A 60 -3.98 -8.26 -16.26
CA ILE A 60 -5.36 -8.77 -16.18
C ILE A 60 -6.12 -8.55 -17.51
N THR A 61 -5.85 -7.45 -18.21
CA THR A 61 -6.54 -7.13 -19.48
C THR A 61 -6.06 -7.93 -20.70
N LEU A 62 -4.95 -8.68 -20.61
CA LEU A 62 -4.36 -9.42 -21.73
C LEU A 62 -5.08 -10.74 -22.09
N GLY A 63 -6.23 -11.04 -21.46
CA GLY A 63 -7.14 -12.11 -21.89
C GLY A 63 -7.24 -13.31 -20.92
N PRO A 64 -8.07 -14.31 -21.27
CA PRO A 64 -8.40 -15.42 -20.38
C PRO A 64 -7.17 -16.28 -20.09
N GLY A 65 -6.80 -16.35 -18.81
CA GLY A 65 -5.59 -17.03 -18.33
C GLY A 65 -4.58 -16.11 -17.63
N ASN A 66 -4.69 -14.79 -17.79
CA ASN A 66 -3.93 -13.84 -16.97
C ASN A 66 -4.60 -13.72 -15.60
N VAL A 67 -4.11 -14.52 -14.65
CA VAL A 67 -4.50 -14.43 -13.25
C VAL A 67 -3.88 -13.16 -12.67
N ASP A 68 -4.69 -12.39 -11.94
CA ASP A 68 -4.20 -11.31 -11.10
C ASP A 68 -3.08 -11.88 -10.21
N LEU A 69 -1.83 -11.47 -10.45
CA LEU A 69 -0.69 -11.90 -9.63
C LEU A 69 -0.95 -11.59 -8.16
N SER A 70 -1.82 -10.61 -7.88
CA SER A 70 -2.44 -10.44 -6.60
C SER A 70 -3.76 -11.20 -6.54
N VAL A 71 -3.80 -12.33 -5.83
CA VAL A 71 -4.88 -12.41 -4.86
C VAL A 71 -4.51 -11.31 -3.84
N PRO A 72 -5.16 -10.13 -3.83
CA PRO A 72 -4.60 -8.92 -3.16
C PRO A 72 -4.36 -9.10 -1.67
N ALA A 73 -5.12 -9.99 -1.06
CA ALA A 73 -4.90 -10.44 0.30
C ALA A 73 -3.61 -11.26 0.43
N THR A 74 -3.34 -12.22 -0.45
CA THR A 74 -2.28 -13.23 -0.26
C THR A 74 -0.88 -12.64 -0.37
N ILE A 75 -0.57 -11.76 -1.34
CA ILE A 75 0.76 -11.14 -1.43
C ILE A 75 1.03 -10.25 -0.21
N THR A 76 0.09 -9.37 0.13
CA THR A 76 0.26 -8.43 1.25
C THR A 76 0.33 -9.19 2.58
N LEU A 77 -0.51 -10.21 2.76
CA LEU A 77 -0.54 -11.08 3.93
C LEU A 77 0.75 -11.90 4.05
N SER A 78 1.18 -12.56 2.97
CA SER A 78 2.41 -13.34 2.90
C SER A 78 3.63 -12.47 3.22
N GLY A 79 3.76 -11.30 2.57
CA GLY A 79 4.83 -10.35 2.83
C GLY A 79 4.81 -9.80 4.26
N THR A 80 3.64 -9.40 4.77
CA THR A 80 3.53 -8.85 6.13
C THR A 80 3.85 -9.91 7.19
N LEU A 81 3.33 -11.13 7.06
CA LEU A 81 3.58 -12.21 8.01
C LEU A 81 5.04 -12.67 8.00
N ALA A 82 5.64 -12.85 6.81
CA ALA A 82 7.03 -13.24 6.68
C ALA A 82 7.98 -12.16 7.26
N LEU A 83 7.78 -10.90 6.89
CA LEU A 83 8.62 -9.78 7.36
C LEU A 83 8.44 -9.53 8.86
N LYS A 84 7.21 -9.61 9.37
CA LYS A 84 6.93 -9.45 10.80
C LYS A 84 7.53 -10.58 11.63
N PHE A 85 7.56 -11.80 11.10
CA PHE A 85 8.18 -12.95 11.77
C PHE A 85 9.71 -12.86 11.76
N MET A 86 10.31 -12.40 10.66
CA MET A 86 11.77 -12.27 10.55
C MET A 86 12.36 -11.20 11.46
N ASP A 87 11.63 -10.10 11.73
CA ASP A 87 12.01 -9.03 12.68
C ASP A 87 13.50 -8.65 12.62
N THR A 88 14.01 -8.45 11.39
CA THR A 88 15.41 -8.13 11.06
C THR A 88 16.50 -9.11 11.52
N GLN A 89 16.14 -10.34 11.90
CA GLN A 89 17.07 -11.40 12.29
C GLN A 89 17.41 -12.31 11.10
N ASP A 90 18.69 -12.35 10.71
CA ASP A 90 19.17 -13.15 9.57
C ASP A 90 18.92 -14.66 9.74
N ALA A 91 18.94 -15.16 10.98
CA ALA A 91 18.66 -16.56 11.28
C ALA A 91 17.23 -16.99 10.91
N LEU A 92 16.31 -16.02 10.78
CA LEU A 92 14.89 -16.25 10.50
C LEU A 92 14.56 -16.16 9.01
N ILE A 93 15.53 -15.95 8.12
CA ILE A 93 15.29 -15.85 6.66
C ILE A 93 14.66 -17.13 6.09
N LEU A 94 15.20 -18.32 6.43
CA LEU A 94 14.63 -19.59 5.97
C LEU A 94 13.18 -19.80 6.49
N PRO A 95 12.92 -19.65 7.80
CA PRO A 95 11.56 -19.67 8.33
C PRO A 95 10.61 -18.64 7.68
N GLY A 96 11.08 -17.41 7.47
CA GLY A 96 10.31 -16.34 6.82
C GLY A 96 9.93 -16.69 5.39
N LEU A 97 10.85 -17.31 4.63
CA LEU A 97 10.57 -17.84 3.30
C LEU A 97 9.53 -18.97 3.34
N ALA A 98 9.63 -19.88 4.31
CA ALA A 98 8.66 -20.96 4.47
C ALA A 98 7.25 -20.43 4.77
N ILE A 99 7.14 -19.39 5.60
CA ILE A 99 5.88 -18.68 5.85
C ILE A 99 5.34 -18.07 4.56
N ALA A 100 6.20 -17.40 3.78
CA ALA A 100 5.77 -16.73 2.56
C ALA A 100 5.21 -17.70 1.50
N ILE A 101 5.74 -18.93 1.43
CA ILE A 101 5.32 -19.97 0.48
C ILE A 101 4.10 -20.77 1.00
N GLY A 102 3.95 -20.89 2.32
CA GLY A 102 2.89 -21.69 2.94
C GLY A 102 1.51 -21.02 2.98
N ILE A 103 1.42 -19.75 2.59
CA ILE A 103 0.19 -18.93 2.54
C ILE A 103 -0.24 -18.76 1.08
#